data_AF-A0A940RN20-F1
#
_entry.id   AF-A0A940RN20-F1
#
_cell.length_a   1.000
_cell.length_b   1.000
_cell.length_c   1.000
_cell.angle_alpha   90.00
_cell.angle_beta   90.00
_cell.angle_gamma   90.00
#
_symmetry.space_group_name_H-M   'P 1'
#
loop_
_entity.id
_entity.type
_entity.pdbx_description
1 polymer ?
#
loop_
_entity_poly.entity_id
_entity_poly.type
_entity_poly.pdbx_seq_one_letter_code
_entity_poly.pdbx_strand_id
1 'polypeptide(L)'
;MIFERTLTTLAAAAAIAAAAAVSVFAAAFALFAVLSPHVGAAGAAAIVAAVAAVIVGAAGLIAARKAEERAKPPPAPDALFFAEKALDMVKARPILTVGAGLAAGIIAFRNPALAAIVAKALVDSQRPPSR
;
A
#
# COMPACT_ATOMS: atom_id res chain seq x y z
N MET A 1 -15.94 13.97 -23.97
CA MET A 1 -15.81 12.63 -23.36
C MET A 1 -14.45 12.34 -22.73
N ILE A 2 -13.31 12.52 -23.39
CA ILE A 2 -11.98 12.24 -22.76
C ILE A 2 -11.66 13.22 -21.61
N PHE A 3 -11.99 14.50 -21.74
CA PHE A 3 -11.72 15.53 -20.72
C PHE A 3 -12.50 15.31 -19.42
N GLU A 4 -13.79 14.93 -19.51
CA GLU A 4 -14.60 14.53 -18.36
C GLU A 4 -14.07 13.26 -17.70
N ARG A 5 -13.65 12.26 -18.49
CA ARG A 5 -13.04 11.03 -17.93
C ARG A 5 -11.74 11.35 -17.19
N THR A 6 -10.87 12.20 -17.75
CA THR A 6 -9.65 12.62 -17.06
C THR A 6 -9.96 13.41 -15.78
N LEU A 7 -10.91 14.35 -15.81
CA LEU A 7 -11.30 15.15 -14.65
C LEU A 7 -11.94 14.30 -13.55
N THR A 8 -12.81 13.35 -13.90
CA THR A 8 -13.43 12.44 -12.94
C THR A 8 -12.43 11.47 -12.33
N THR A 9 -11.46 10.94 -13.10
CA THR A 9 -10.36 10.14 -12.53
C THR A 9 -9.43 10.95 -11.63
N LEU A 10 -9.12 12.21 -12.00
CA LEU A 10 -8.32 13.11 -11.16
C LEU A 10 -9.07 13.46 -9.86
N ALA A 11 -10.36 13.76 -9.95
CA ALA A 11 -11.20 14.02 -8.80
C ALA A 11 -11.30 12.81 -7.87
N ALA A 12 -11.46 11.60 -8.43
CA ALA A 12 -11.45 10.36 -7.65
C ALA A 12 -10.10 10.12 -6.96
N ALA A 13 -8.98 10.34 -7.66
CA ALA A 13 -7.65 10.23 -7.07
C ALA A 13 -7.42 11.26 -5.95
N ALA A 14 -7.89 12.50 -6.14
CA ALA A 14 -7.84 13.54 -5.12
C ALA A 14 -8.70 13.20 -3.89
N ALA A 15 -9.91 12.67 -4.10
CA ALA A 15 -10.78 12.23 -3.01
C ALA A 15 -10.17 11.09 -2.19
N ILE A 16 -9.55 10.10 -2.84
CA ILE A 16 -8.83 9.01 -2.16
C ILE A 16 -7.64 9.55 -1.37
N ALA A 17 -6.86 10.47 -1.96
CA ALA A 17 -5.73 11.08 -1.26
C ALA A 17 -6.17 11.89 -0.03
N ALA A 18 -7.26 12.66 -0.16
CA ALA A 18 -7.82 13.41 0.96
C ALA A 18 -8.36 12.48 2.06
N ALA A 19 -9.09 11.43 1.69
CA ALA A 19 -9.60 10.44 2.63
C ALA A 19 -8.45 9.73 3.38
N ALA A 20 -7.38 9.37 2.67
CA ALA A 20 -6.19 8.79 3.27
C ALA A 20 -5.56 9.75 4.28
N ALA A 21 -5.36 11.02 3.92
CA ALA A 21 -4.80 12.03 4.83
C ALA A 21 -5.66 12.17 6.10
N VAL A 22 -6.97 12.34 5.96
CA VAL A 22 -7.91 12.46 7.09
C VAL A 22 -7.88 11.21 7.98
N SER A 23 -7.81 10.02 7.38
CA SER A 23 -7.76 8.76 8.15
C SER A 23 -6.52 8.65 9.03
N VAL A 24 -5.37 9.17 8.57
CA VAL A 24 -4.12 9.17 9.35
C VAL A 24 -4.23 10.08 10.57
N PHE A 25 -4.79 11.29 10.41
CA PHE A 25 -5.03 12.18 11.54
C PHE A 25 -6.03 11.58 12.52
N ALA A 26 -7.13 11.00 12.02
CA ALA A 26 -8.12 10.33 12.86
C ALA A 26 -7.51 9.18 13.67
N ALA A 27 -6.64 8.37 13.06
CA ALA A 27 -5.93 7.29 13.74
C ALA A 27 -4.97 7.82 14.83
N ALA A 28 -4.26 8.92 14.58
CA ALA A 28 -3.39 9.54 15.57
C ALA A 28 -4.18 10.06 16.79
N PHE A 29 -5.33 10.71 16.56
CA PHE A 29 -6.21 11.16 17.65
C PHE A 29 -6.83 10.00 18.41
N ALA A 30 -7.26 8.94 17.72
CA ALA A 30 -7.78 7.73 18.35
C ALA A 30 -6.74 7.08 19.26
N LEU A 31 -5.49 6.97 18.78
CA LEU A 31 -4.38 6.44 19.57
C LEU A 31 -4.12 7.32 20.80
N PHE A 32 -4.07 8.63 20.64
CA PHE A 32 -3.90 9.57 21.75
C PHE A 32 -5.02 9.41 22.81
N ALA A 33 -6.28 9.33 22.38
CA ALA A 33 -7.43 9.21 23.26
C ALA A 33 -7.40 7.91 24.10
N VAL A 34 -6.97 6.80 23.50
CA VAL A 34 -6.83 5.50 24.20
C VAL A 34 -5.67 5.53 25.20
N LEU A 35 -4.57 6.22 24.87
CA LEU A 35 -3.38 6.26 25.72
C LEU A 35 -3.48 7.29 26.85
N SER A 36 -4.17 8.41 26.63
CA SER A 36 -4.31 9.51 27.59
C SER A 36 -4.67 9.06 29.02
N PRO A 37 -5.66 8.16 29.26
CA PRO A 37 -5.99 7.73 30.62
C PRO A 37 -4.93 6.84 31.30
N HIS A 38 -3.98 6.26 30.56
CA HIS A 38 -3.00 5.31 31.08
C HIS A 38 -1.64 5.96 31.39
N VAL A 39 -1.20 6.89 30.54
CA VAL A 39 0.16 7.47 30.59
C VAL A 39 0.19 8.99 30.73
N GLY A 40 -0.99 9.62 30.85
CA GLY A 40 -1.15 11.06 30.86
C GLY A 40 -0.92 11.71 29.49
N ALA A 41 -1.29 12.99 29.36
CA ALA A 41 -1.26 13.70 28.08
C ALA A 41 0.14 13.79 27.47
N ALA A 42 1.17 14.03 28.28
CA ALA A 42 2.55 14.12 27.81
C ALA A 42 3.07 12.76 27.30
N GLY A 43 2.79 11.68 28.04
CA GLY A 43 3.18 10.32 27.64
C GLY A 43 2.46 9.85 26.38
N ALA A 44 1.15 10.13 26.26
CA ALA A 44 0.37 9.80 25.08
C ALA A 44 0.88 10.53 23.83
N ALA A 45 1.20 11.82 23.95
CA ALA A 45 1.76 12.62 22.85
C ALA A 45 3.12 12.07 22.39
N ALA A 46 4.00 11.71 23.34
CA ALA A 46 5.30 11.14 23.02
C ALA A 46 5.18 9.81 22.26
N ILE A 47 4.24 8.94 22.66
CA ILE A 47 4.02 7.66 21.97
C ILE A 47 3.46 7.88 20.57
N VAL A 48 2.47 8.76 20.40
CA VAL A 48 1.94 9.10 19.06
C VAL A 48 3.03 9.66 18.16
N ALA A 49 3.89 10.55 18.68
CA ALA A 49 5.03 11.09 17.95
C ALA A 49 6.04 10.00 17.57
N ALA A 50 6.36 9.08 18.48
CA ALA A 50 7.26 7.97 18.19
C ALA A 50 6.69 7.03 17.11
N VAL A 51 5.40 6.67 17.18
CA VAL A 51 4.73 5.86 16.17
C VAL A 51 4.75 6.55 14.81
N ALA A 52 4.42 7.85 14.76
CA ALA A 52 4.46 8.63 13.52
C ALA A 52 5.89 8.70 12.94
N ALA A 53 6.90 8.92 13.78
CA ALA A 53 8.29 8.96 13.35
C ALA A 53 8.77 7.63 12.78
N VAL A 54 8.37 6.49 13.36
CA VAL A 54 8.68 5.16 12.83
C VAL A 54 8.05 4.94 11.47
N ILE A 55 6.77 5.28 11.31
CA ILE A 55 6.05 5.11 10.03
C ILE A 55 6.66 5.99 8.93
N VAL A 56 6.83 7.29 9.20
CA VAL A 56 7.39 8.24 8.24
C VAL A 56 8.85 7.93 7.95
N GLY A 57 9.63 7.57 8.96
CA GLY A 57 11.02 7.16 8.81
C GLY A 57 11.18 5.91 7.95
N ALA A 58 10.35 4.88 8.18
CA ALA A 58 10.35 3.68 7.36
C ALA A 58 9.93 3.97 5.91
N ALA A 59 8.87 4.76 5.71
CA ALA A 59 8.42 5.16 4.38
C ALA A 59 9.49 5.98 3.63
N GLY A 60 10.15 6.91 4.32
CA GLY A 60 11.26 7.70 3.79
C GLY A 60 12.46 6.83 3.42
N LEU A 61 12.81 5.87 4.27
CA LEU A 61 13.90 4.93 3.99
C LEU A 61 13.59 4.05 2.77
N ILE A 62 12.38 3.52 2.65
CA ILE A 62 11.96 2.74 1.48
C ILE A 62 11.98 3.60 0.21
N ALA A 63 11.49 4.84 0.30
CA ALA A 63 11.51 5.77 -0.83
C ALA A 63 12.94 6.11 -1.27
N ALA A 64 13.85 6.34 -0.32
CA ALA A 64 15.26 6.58 -0.58
C ALA A 64 15.93 5.37 -1.25
N ARG A 65 15.72 4.16 -0.70
CA ARG A 65 16.25 2.92 -1.29
C ARG A 65 15.72 2.67 -2.69
N LYS A 66 14.44 2.93 -2.94
CA LYS A 66 13.84 2.76 -4.27
C LYS A 66 14.36 3.79 -5.28
N ALA A 67 14.69 5.00 -4.82
CA ALA A 67 15.34 6.01 -5.66
C ALA A 67 16.76 5.56 -6.05
N GLU A 68 17.48 4.93 -5.13
CA GLU A 68 18.82 4.37 -5.37
C GLU A 68 18.79 3.14 -6.29
N GLU A 69 17.83 2.23 -6.12
CA GLU A 69 17.64 1.05 -7.00
C GLU A 69 17.28 1.44 -8.43
N ARG A 70 16.49 2.52 -8.62
CA ARG A 70 16.19 3.05 -9.97
C ARG A 70 17.42 3.53 -10.73
N ALA A 71 18.53 3.83 -10.04
CA ALA A 71 19.79 4.21 -10.66
C ALA A 71 20.60 2.99 -11.15
N LYS A 72 20.23 1.75 -10.77
CA LYS A 72 20.93 0.53 -11.15
C LYS A 72 20.16 -0.21 -12.27
N PRO A 73 20.84 -0.75 -13.30
CA PRO A 73 20.17 -1.53 -14.34
C PRO A 73 19.47 -2.76 -13.74
N PRO A 74 18.26 -3.11 -14.23
CA PRO A 74 17.47 -4.18 -13.64
C PRO A 74 18.17 -5.53 -13.84
N PRO A 75 18.28 -6.36 -12.78
CA PRO A 75 18.70 -7.75 -12.95
C PRO A 75 17.64 -8.51 -13.75
N ALA A 76 18.08 -9.50 -14.54
CA ALA A 76 17.20 -10.36 -15.31
C ALA A 76 16.18 -11.05 -14.36
N PRO A 77 14.88 -11.03 -14.68
CA PRO A 77 13.86 -11.54 -13.76
C PRO A 77 13.74 -13.07 -13.86
N ASP A 78 14.24 -13.77 -12.84
CA ASP A 78 13.92 -15.19 -12.63
C ASP A 78 12.52 -15.29 -12.00
N ALA A 79 11.48 -15.17 -12.83
CA ALA A 79 10.08 -15.13 -12.42
C ALA A 79 9.64 -16.32 -11.53
N LEU A 80 10.28 -17.48 -11.71
CA LEU A 80 10.01 -18.68 -10.92
C LEU A 80 10.48 -18.53 -9.46
N PHE A 81 11.64 -17.92 -9.24
CA PHE A 81 12.18 -17.68 -7.89
C PHE A 81 11.36 -16.67 -7.10
N PHE A 82 10.83 -15.63 -7.77
CA PHE A 82 9.96 -14.65 -7.13
C PHE A 82 8.59 -15.22 -6.77
N ALA A 83 8.04 -16.11 -7.59
CA ALA A 83 6.76 -16.77 -7.33
C ALA A 83 6.84 -17.70 -6.11
N GLU A 84 7.89 -18.52 -6.02
CA GLU A 84 8.14 -19.39 -4.86
C GLU A 84 8.34 -18.58 -3.58
N LYS A 85 9.15 -17.53 -3.65
CA LYS A 85 9.43 -16.69 -2.48
C LYS A 85 8.23 -15.86 -2.02
N ALA A 86 7.35 -15.47 -2.93
CA ALA A 86 6.09 -14.83 -2.61
C ALA A 86 5.13 -15.82 -1.90
N LEU A 87 5.06 -17.06 -2.36
CA LEU A 87 4.27 -18.13 -1.73
C LEU A 87 4.74 -18.43 -0.31
N ASP A 88 6.04 -18.51 -0.09
CA ASP A 88 6.60 -18.72 1.25
C ASP A 88 6.37 -17.51 2.17
N MET A 89 6.43 -16.28 1.64
CA MET A 89 6.12 -15.06 2.39
C MET A 89 4.64 -15.01 2.82
N VAL A 90 3.72 -15.44 1.96
CA VAL A 90 2.28 -15.53 2.25
C VAL A 90 2.02 -16.55 3.36
N LYS A 91 2.68 -17.71 3.31
CA LYS A 91 2.59 -18.72 4.36
C LYS A 91 3.20 -18.24 5.69
N ALA A 92 4.32 -17.53 5.62
CA ALA A 92 5.04 -17.11 6.81
C ALA A 92 4.39 -15.93 7.55
N ARG A 93 3.83 -14.94 6.83
CA ARG A 93 3.31 -13.70 7.43
C ARG A 93 2.05 -13.17 6.72
N PRO A 94 0.89 -13.85 6.89
CA PRO A 94 -0.34 -13.52 6.19
C PRO A 94 -0.82 -12.08 6.42
N ILE A 95 -0.71 -11.54 7.64
CA ILE A 95 -1.13 -10.17 7.96
C ILE A 95 -0.31 -9.12 7.19
N LEU A 96 1.01 -9.33 7.05
CA LEU A 96 1.85 -8.44 6.25
C LEU A 96 1.53 -8.54 4.76
N THR A 97 1.14 -9.73 4.28
CA THR A 97 0.74 -9.91 2.88
C THR A 97 -0.59 -9.26 2.54
N VAL A 98 -1.52 -9.14 3.49
CA VAL A 98 -2.76 -8.37 3.29
C VAL A 98 -2.43 -6.90 3.09
N GLY A 99 -1.58 -6.32 3.93
CA GLY A 99 -1.13 -4.93 3.78
C GLY A 99 -0.36 -4.68 2.48
N ALA A 100 0.55 -5.59 2.11
CA ALA A 100 1.30 -5.52 0.86
C ALA A 100 0.40 -5.71 -0.37
N GLY A 101 -0.58 -6.62 -0.30
CA GLY A 101 -1.57 -6.85 -1.35
C GLY A 101 -2.49 -5.65 -1.56
N LEU A 102 -2.92 -5.00 -0.46
CA LEU A 102 -3.70 -3.77 -0.52
C LEU A 102 -2.90 -2.65 -1.19
N ALA A 103 -1.62 -2.48 -0.79
CA ALA A 103 -0.73 -1.49 -1.38
C ALA A 103 -0.45 -1.77 -2.88
N ALA A 104 -0.23 -3.03 -3.24
CA ALA A 104 -0.05 -3.45 -4.63
C ALA A 104 -1.32 -3.23 -5.47
N GLY A 105 -2.51 -3.49 -4.89
CA GLY A 105 -3.79 -3.21 -5.53
C GLY A 105 -4.02 -1.73 -5.80
N ILE A 106 -3.68 -0.86 -4.84
CA ILE A 106 -3.77 0.60 -4.99
C ILE A 106 -2.78 1.09 -6.08
N ILE A 107 -1.57 0.53 -6.12
CA ILE A 107 -0.58 0.87 -7.14
C ILE A 107 -1.01 0.37 -8.53
N ALA A 108 -1.60 -0.83 -8.62
CA ALA A 108 -2.13 -1.38 -9.87
C ALA A 108 -3.28 -0.50 -10.42
N PHE A 109 -4.13 0.06 -9.55
CA PHE A 109 -5.18 1.01 -9.96
C PHE A 109 -4.64 2.29 -10.58
N ARG A 110 -3.41 2.69 -10.25
CA ARG A 110 -2.74 3.89 -10.81
C ARG A 110 -2.13 3.64 -12.19
N ASN A 111 -2.00 2.39 -12.62
CA ASN A 111 -1.53 2.02 -13.95
C ASN A 111 -2.59 1.16 -14.66
N PRO A 112 -3.39 1.73 -15.59
CA PRO A 112 -4.52 1.04 -16.20
C PRO A 112 -4.13 -0.27 -16.92
N ALA A 113 -2.88 -0.38 -17.37
CA ALA A 113 -2.35 -1.62 -17.95
C ALA A 113 -2.20 -2.74 -16.90
N LEU A 114 -1.74 -2.41 -15.69
CA LEU A 114 -1.60 -3.39 -14.60
C LEU A 114 -2.96 -3.80 -14.04
N ALA A 115 -3.90 -2.85 -13.90
CA ALA A 115 -5.28 -3.14 -13.52
C ALA A 115 -5.95 -4.09 -14.52
N ALA A 116 -5.74 -3.89 -15.83
CA ALA A 116 -6.28 -4.77 -16.87
C ALA A 116 -5.68 -6.18 -16.83
N ILE A 117 -4.38 -6.32 -16.57
CA ILE A 117 -3.71 -7.63 -16.44
C ILE A 117 -4.24 -8.38 -15.22
N VAL A 118 -4.40 -7.71 -14.08
CA VAL A 118 -4.94 -8.32 -12.85
C VAL A 118 -6.42 -8.67 -13.01
N ALA A 119 -7.22 -7.79 -13.63
CA ALA A 119 -8.62 -8.06 -13.94
C ALA A 119 -8.75 -9.25 -14.90
N LYS A 120 -7.92 -9.33 -15.94
CA LYS A 120 -7.90 -10.46 -16.87
C LYS A 120 -7.50 -11.75 -16.16
N ALA A 121 -6.47 -11.73 -15.31
CA ALA A 121 -6.04 -12.89 -14.56
C ALA A 121 -7.12 -13.40 -13.57
N LEU A 122 -7.86 -12.49 -12.93
CA LEU A 122 -8.99 -12.85 -12.07
C LEU A 122 -10.18 -13.41 -12.87
N VAL A 123 -10.49 -12.83 -14.03
CA VAL A 123 -11.57 -13.31 -14.92
C VAL A 123 -11.24 -14.69 -15.51
N ASP A 124 -10.00 -14.90 -15.95
CA ASP A 124 -9.55 -16.19 -16.47
C ASP A 124 -9.50 -17.25 -15.34
N SER A 125 -9.17 -16.86 -14.11
CA SER A 125 -9.23 -17.75 -12.93
C SER A 125 -10.66 -18.16 -12.53
N GLN A 126 -11.70 -17.48 -13.03
CA GLN A 126 -13.10 -17.83 -12.78
C GLN A 126 -13.74 -18.67 -13.89
N ARG A 127 -13.02 -18.98 -14.99
CA ARG A 127 -13.50 -19.98 -15.95
C ARG A 127 -13.30 -21.38 -15.37
N PRO A 128 -14.37 -22.18 -15.19
CA PRO A 128 -14.22 -23.58 -14.79
C PRO A 128 -13.45 -24.34 -15.88
N PRO A 129 -12.61 -25.32 -15.50
CA PRO A 129 -11.92 -26.15 -16.49
C PRO A 129 -12.96 -26.86 -17.34
N SER A 130 -12.98 -26.56 -18.64
CA SER A 130 -13.73 -27.36 -19.61
C SER A 130 -13.08 -28.72 -19.68
N ARG A 131 -13.71 -29.71 -19.02
CA ARG A 131 -13.48 -31.12 -19.31
C ARG A 131 -13.91 -31.43 -20.73
#